data_AF-A0A430LZ70-F1
#
_entry.id   AF-A0A430LZ70-F1
#
_cell.length_a   1.000
_cell.length_b   1.000
_cell.length_c   1.000
_cell.angle_alpha   90.00
_cell.angle_beta   90.00
_cell.angle_gamma   90.00
#
_symmetry.space_group_name_H-M   'P 1'
#
loop_
_entity.id
_entity.type
_entity.pdbx_description
1 polymer ?
#
loop_
_entity_poly.entity_id
_entity_poly.type
_entity_poly.pdbx_seq_one_letter_code
_entity_poly.pdbx_strand_id
1 'polypeptide(L)'
;MAFGHDALKIREVLVRMALSDDTPSATAILKSALALASYHRDKDHSHADRLKIAALRSLASSTQGTIGADESIRHVAAGMLLCTLEIYQISAASSHWLWYVCGSKKIIKSAKLDEIAQSNDTTTLIGWVHYCDVLSRFSLRHWQPNLLEDAGSTIGAHFEPFRPAPAHLIGPPHEVLYLLSEVCDAVVEPSDPRFHMNDYQQYLKLLEWKLRRIDISANENNTLTEASRSNSDGIVELYQLATLIYLKRASPDNPKERSHLPEWIDRAFQILSHLENCQWPFPLLILGCEARTDDQRTIILDLISRTERSIYFRKLGSIKTMIQRIWVQNDLIKEEFNYVHKLGVVLSSANMSIPALM
;
A
#
# COMPACT_ATOMS: atom_id res chain seq x y z
N MET A 1 -0.42 -2.76 -8.32
CA MET A 1 -1.36 -1.87 -7.61
C MET A 1 -0.61 -0.58 -7.32
N ALA A 2 -1.12 0.58 -7.72
CA ALA A 2 -0.67 1.86 -7.22
C ALA A 2 -1.88 2.71 -6.87
N PHE A 3 -1.74 3.52 -5.84
CA PHE A 3 -2.78 4.42 -5.37
C PHE A 3 -2.65 5.77 -6.08
N GLY A 4 -3.77 6.33 -6.51
CA GLY A 4 -3.82 7.62 -7.23
C GLY A 4 -3.43 7.59 -8.71
N HIS A 5 -2.92 6.48 -9.22
CA HIS A 5 -2.67 6.28 -10.64
C HIS A 5 -3.41 5.03 -11.12
N ASP A 6 -4.16 5.19 -12.21
CA ASP A 6 -4.83 4.08 -12.88
C ASP A 6 -3.81 2.95 -13.16
N ALA A 7 -4.15 1.71 -12.78
CA ALA A 7 -3.33 0.54 -13.09
C ALA A 7 -3.03 0.46 -14.60
N LEU A 8 -3.92 0.99 -15.44
CA LEU A 8 -3.71 1.15 -16.88
C LEU A 8 -2.52 2.07 -17.20
N LYS A 9 -2.39 3.20 -16.51
CA LYS A 9 -1.28 4.14 -16.72
C LYS A 9 0.07 3.52 -16.37
N ILE A 10 0.16 2.78 -15.26
CA ILE A 10 1.38 2.03 -14.92
C ILE A 10 1.70 1.01 -16.00
N ARG A 11 0.70 0.25 -16.45
CA ARG A 11 0.90 -0.73 -17.53
C ARG A 11 1.43 -0.07 -18.80
N GLU A 12 0.86 1.06 -19.21
CA GLU A 12 1.31 1.80 -20.40
C GLU A 12 2.74 2.33 -20.27
N VAL A 13 3.10 2.87 -19.11
CA VAL A 13 4.47 3.31 -18.79
C VAL A 13 5.44 2.12 -18.90
N LEU A 14 5.11 1.01 -18.26
CA LEU A 14 5.95 -0.19 -18.26
C LEU A 14 6.14 -0.78 -19.66
N VAL A 15 5.06 -0.84 -20.46
CA VAL A 15 5.13 -1.33 -21.85
C VAL A 15 6.00 -0.40 -22.70
N ARG A 16 5.84 0.92 -22.60
CA ARG A 16 6.71 1.87 -23.31
C ARG A 16 8.18 1.72 -22.91
N MET A 17 8.48 1.61 -21.62
CA MET A 17 9.86 1.43 -21.14
C MET A 17 10.46 0.08 -21.53
N ALA A 18 9.67 -0.99 -21.56
CA ALA A 18 10.12 -2.32 -21.94
C ALA A 18 10.42 -2.44 -23.43
N LEU A 19 9.73 -1.65 -24.26
CA LEU A 19 9.85 -1.69 -25.72
C LEU A 19 10.59 -0.48 -26.31
N SER A 20 11.21 0.36 -25.46
CA SER A 20 11.86 1.59 -25.91
C SER A 20 13.14 1.33 -26.70
N ASP A 21 13.90 0.31 -26.31
CA ASP A 21 15.20 -0.04 -26.88
C ASP A 21 15.63 -1.47 -26.45
N ASP A 22 16.74 -1.96 -27.02
CA ASP A 22 17.33 -3.26 -26.68
C ASP A 22 18.34 -3.17 -25.51
N THR A 23 18.24 -2.15 -24.66
CA THR A 23 19.18 -2.00 -23.54
C THR A 23 18.96 -3.10 -22.49
N PRO A 24 19.99 -3.43 -21.69
CA PRO A 24 19.83 -4.40 -20.61
C PRO A 24 18.74 -4.00 -19.60
N SER A 25 18.57 -2.71 -19.33
CA SER A 25 17.55 -2.20 -18.40
C SER A 25 16.13 -2.30 -18.97
N ALA A 26 15.89 -2.01 -20.25
CA ALA A 26 14.60 -2.25 -20.91
C ALA A 26 14.27 -3.76 -20.99
N THR A 27 15.28 -4.57 -21.33
CA THR A 27 15.18 -6.04 -21.33
C THR A 27 14.79 -6.59 -19.96
N ALA A 28 15.32 -6.00 -18.87
CA ALA A 28 14.95 -6.40 -17.53
C ALA A 28 13.46 -6.17 -17.24
N ILE A 29 12.90 -5.01 -17.62
CA ILE A 29 11.47 -4.72 -17.47
C ILE A 29 10.64 -5.74 -18.24
N LEU A 30 10.98 -6.00 -19.50
CA LEU A 30 10.28 -6.95 -20.34
C LEU A 30 10.25 -8.35 -19.69
N LYS A 31 11.41 -8.85 -19.25
CA LYS A 31 11.52 -10.17 -18.60
C LYS A 31 10.76 -10.22 -17.28
N SER A 32 10.79 -9.16 -16.46
CA SER A 32 10.00 -9.07 -15.23
C SER A 32 8.49 -9.08 -15.51
N ALA A 33 8.05 -8.35 -16.53
CA ALA A 33 6.64 -8.34 -16.95
C ALA A 33 6.19 -9.71 -17.48
N LEU A 34 7.03 -10.38 -18.28
CA LEU A 34 6.77 -11.73 -18.76
C LEU A 34 6.76 -12.75 -17.61
N ALA A 35 7.63 -12.60 -16.60
CA ALA A 35 7.63 -13.46 -15.42
C ALA A 35 6.30 -13.35 -14.67
N LEU A 36 5.82 -12.13 -14.45
CA LEU A 36 4.53 -11.86 -13.83
C LEU A 36 3.37 -12.43 -14.66
N ALA A 37 3.37 -12.21 -15.98
CA ALA A 37 2.35 -12.74 -16.87
C ALA A 37 2.33 -14.29 -16.89
N SER A 38 3.50 -14.94 -16.95
CA SER A 38 3.63 -16.40 -16.94
C SER A 38 3.13 -16.99 -15.63
N TYR A 39 3.41 -16.33 -14.51
CA TYR A 39 2.92 -16.73 -13.20
C TYR A 39 1.39 -16.64 -13.10
N HIS A 40 0.82 -15.51 -13.53
CA HIS A 40 -0.61 -15.24 -13.39
C HIS A 40 -1.49 -15.98 -14.38
N ARG A 41 -1.12 -15.96 -15.67
CA ARG A 41 -1.96 -16.49 -16.75
C ARG A 41 -1.73 -17.98 -16.96
N ASP A 42 -0.47 -18.38 -17.04
CA ASP A 42 -0.09 -19.72 -17.49
C ASP A 42 0.14 -20.68 -16.31
N LYS A 43 0.18 -20.14 -15.08
CA LYS A 43 0.50 -20.85 -13.82
C LYS A 43 1.80 -21.67 -13.91
N ASP A 44 2.69 -21.28 -14.81
CA ASP A 44 3.99 -21.92 -15.01
C ASP A 44 5.03 -21.24 -14.12
N HIS A 45 5.11 -21.73 -12.89
CA HIS A 45 6.06 -21.24 -11.89
C HIS A 45 7.52 -21.41 -12.34
N SER A 46 7.83 -22.50 -13.04
CA SER A 46 9.19 -22.80 -13.50
C SER A 46 9.67 -21.81 -14.57
N HIS A 47 8.78 -21.40 -15.46
CA HIS A 47 9.08 -20.41 -16.48
C HIS A 47 9.18 -19.01 -15.88
N ALA A 48 8.28 -18.65 -14.96
CA ALA A 48 8.33 -17.40 -14.23
C ALA A 48 9.67 -17.22 -13.48
N ASP A 49 10.17 -18.27 -12.81
CA ASP A 49 11.45 -18.23 -12.09
C ASP A 49 12.65 -18.06 -13.03
N ARG A 50 12.65 -18.75 -14.18
CA ARG A 50 13.69 -18.55 -15.21
C ARG A 50 13.70 -17.12 -15.74
N LEU A 51 12.52 -16.54 -15.99
CA LEU A 51 12.38 -15.16 -16.45
C LEU A 51 12.82 -14.16 -15.38
N LYS A 52 12.48 -14.40 -14.10
CA LYS A 52 12.96 -13.62 -12.96
C LYS A 52 14.49 -13.61 -12.88
N ILE A 53 15.14 -14.77 -12.97
CA ILE A 53 16.60 -14.87 -12.99
C ILE A 53 17.18 -14.12 -14.18
N ALA A 54 16.56 -14.25 -15.36
CA ALA A 54 17.00 -13.55 -16.56
C ALA A 54 16.84 -12.02 -16.46
N ALA A 55 15.81 -11.54 -15.77
CA ALA A 55 15.61 -10.11 -15.49
C ALA A 55 16.68 -9.57 -14.54
N LEU A 56 16.97 -10.31 -13.45
CA LEU A 56 18.03 -9.95 -12.49
C LEU A 56 19.42 -9.90 -13.15
N ARG A 57 19.72 -10.85 -14.04
CA ARG A 57 20.97 -10.82 -14.82
C ARG A 57 21.03 -9.60 -15.73
N SER A 58 19.92 -9.26 -16.40
CA SER A 58 19.83 -8.06 -17.23
C SER A 58 20.04 -6.78 -16.42
N LEU A 59 19.48 -6.68 -15.20
CA LEU A 59 19.74 -5.56 -14.28
C LEU A 59 21.21 -5.50 -13.84
N ALA A 60 21.84 -6.64 -13.57
CA ALA A 60 23.25 -6.67 -13.21
C ALA A 60 24.14 -6.22 -14.39
N SER A 61 23.76 -6.58 -15.62
CA SER A 61 24.47 -6.13 -16.83
C SER A 61 24.33 -4.63 -17.09
N SER A 62 23.16 -4.02 -16.83
CA SER A 62 23.01 -2.56 -16.96
C SER A 62 23.88 -1.77 -15.98
N THR A 63 24.24 -2.35 -14.82
CA THR A 63 25.12 -1.66 -13.86
C THR A 63 26.59 -1.61 -14.24
N GLN A 64 27.01 -2.19 -15.37
CA GLN A 64 28.42 -2.22 -15.79
C GLN A 64 28.93 -0.88 -16.38
N GLY A 65 28.13 0.18 -16.34
CA GLY A 65 28.47 1.52 -16.81
C GLY A 65 27.91 2.64 -15.94
N THR A 66 27.96 3.89 -16.43
CA THR A 66 27.36 5.03 -15.75
C THR A 66 25.84 4.98 -15.87
N ILE A 67 25.17 4.82 -14.73
CA ILE A 67 23.71 4.76 -14.67
C ILE A 67 23.15 6.18 -14.72
N GLY A 68 22.48 6.52 -15.82
CA GLY A 68 21.75 7.77 -15.98
C GLY A 68 20.36 7.76 -15.31
N ALA A 69 19.65 8.89 -15.37
CA ALA A 69 18.30 9.00 -14.81
C ALA A 69 17.31 8.03 -15.49
N ASP A 70 17.37 7.89 -16.81
CA ASP A 70 16.51 7.00 -17.60
C ASP A 70 16.76 5.51 -17.25
N GLU A 71 18.01 5.14 -17.04
CA GLU A 71 18.34 3.79 -16.62
C GLU A 71 17.90 3.55 -15.17
N SER A 72 18.08 4.53 -14.29
CA SER A 72 17.64 4.47 -12.89
C SER A 72 16.13 4.25 -12.78
N ILE A 73 15.32 4.96 -13.57
CA ILE A 73 13.86 4.78 -13.54
C ILE A 73 13.44 3.42 -14.11
N ARG A 74 14.17 2.88 -15.11
CA ARG A 74 13.96 1.50 -15.60
C ARG A 74 14.32 0.45 -14.56
N HIS A 75 15.38 0.67 -13.78
CA HIS A 75 15.71 -0.19 -12.63
C HIS A 75 14.60 -0.18 -11.58
N VAL A 76 14.01 0.98 -11.27
CA VAL A 76 12.84 1.10 -10.38
C VAL A 76 11.64 0.32 -10.96
N ALA A 77 11.32 0.51 -12.23
CA ALA A 77 10.22 -0.20 -12.89
C ALA A 77 10.39 -1.73 -12.83
N ALA A 78 11.58 -2.24 -13.18
CA ALA A 78 11.88 -3.66 -13.11
C ALA A 78 11.84 -4.19 -11.67
N GLY A 79 12.38 -3.43 -10.72
CA GLY A 79 12.35 -3.75 -9.28
C GLY A 79 10.93 -3.87 -8.75
N MET A 80 10.04 -2.94 -9.10
CA MET A 80 8.65 -2.96 -8.65
C MET A 80 7.82 -4.09 -9.30
N LEU A 81 8.12 -4.47 -10.54
CA LEU A 81 7.54 -5.67 -11.16
C LEU A 81 7.98 -6.95 -10.44
N LEU A 82 9.27 -7.06 -10.10
CA LEU A 82 9.80 -8.19 -9.32
C LEU A 82 9.23 -8.22 -7.90
N CYS A 83 9.07 -7.06 -7.26
CA CYS A 83 8.38 -6.91 -5.98
C CYS A 83 6.96 -7.49 -6.07
N THR A 84 6.22 -7.11 -7.12
CA THR A 84 4.87 -7.60 -7.37
C THR A 84 4.85 -9.11 -7.58
N LEU A 85 5.78 -9.65 -8.37
CA LEU A 85 5.92 -11.09 -8.57
C LEU A 85 6.11 -11.83 -7.23
N GLU A 86 7.01 -11.37 -6.36
CA GLU A 86 7.22 -11.98 -5.04
C GLU A 86 5.96 -11.95 -4.16
N ILE A 87 5.24 -10.81 -4.18
CA ILE A 87 3.99 -10.63 -3.42
C ILE A 87 2.92 -11.63 -3.86
N TYR A 88 2.87 -11.94 -5.15
CA TYR A 88 1.95 -12.93 -5.73
C TYR A 88 2.42 -14.38 -5.57
N GLN A 89 3.73 -14.61 -5.53
CA GLN A 89 4.31 -15.95 -5.35
C GLN A 89 4.03 -16.55 -3.96
N ILE A 90 3.61 -15.74 -2.97
CA ILE A 90 3.23 -16.12 -1.58
C ILE A 90 4.02 -17.34 -1.10
N SER A 91 5.34 -17.23 -1.10
CA SER A 91 6.16 -18.03 -0.20
C SER A 91 6.38 -17.17 1.04
N ALA A 92 5.66 -17.48 2.12
CA ALA A 92 5.76 -16.81 3.41
C ALA A 92 7.19 -16.83 4.01
N ALA A 93 8.14 -17.53 3.36
CA ALA A 93 9.54 -17.63 3.77
C ALA A 93 10.46 -16.53 3.20
N SER A 94 10.00 -15.72 2.23
CA SER A 94 10.83 -14.76 1.50
C SER A 94 10.44 -13.31 1.81
N SER A 95 11.32 -12.57 2.49
CA SER A 95 11.22 -11.10 2.62
C SER A 95 11.81 -10.36 1.41
N HIS A 96 12.04 -11.03 0.27
CA HIS A 96 12.69 -10.43 -0.91
C HIS A 96 11.89 -9.28 -1.52
N TRP A 97 10.56 -9.34 -1.46
CA TRP A 97 9.70 -8.24 -1.91
C TRP A 97 10.08 -6.90 -1.26
N LEU A 98 10.50 -6.94 0.01
CA LEU A 98 10.90 -5.78 0.81
C LEU A 98 12.16 -5.12 0.24
N TRP A 99 13.12 -5.94 -0.16
CA TRP A 99 14.39 -5.51 -0.74
C TRP A 99 14.20 -4.81 -2.08
N TYR A 100 13.20 -5.21 -2.88
CA TYR A 100 12.87 -4.49 -4.11
C TYR A 100 12.29 -3.10 -3.84
N VAL A 101 11.45 -2.93 -2.81
CA VAL A 101 10.94 -1.62 -2.39
C VAL A 101 12.09 -0.74 -1.87
N CYS A 102 12.91 -1.25 -0.94
CA CYS A 102 14.08 -0.54 -0.41
C CYS A 102 15.08 -0.17 -1.51
N GLY A 103 15.38 -1.08 -2.42
CA GLY A 103 16.28 -0.85 -3.55
C GLY A 103 15.75 0.26 -4.46
N SER A 104 14.45 0.23 -4.79
CA SER A 104 13.81 1.26 -5.60
C SER A 104 13.87 2.64 -4.95
N LYS A 105 13.63 2.73 -3.63
CA LYS A 105 13.77 3.97 -2.85
C LYS A 105 15.19 4.54 -2.91
N LYS A 106 16.20 3.69 -2.69
CA LYS A 106 17.61 4.07 -2.75
C LYS A 106 17.98 4.59 -4.14
N ILE A 107 17.56 3.91 -5.20
CA ILE A 107 17.81 4.33 -6.57
C ILE A 107 17.18 5.70 -6.85
N ILE A 108 15.93 5.92 -6.44
CA ILE A 108 15.25 7.21 -6.59
C ILE A 108 16.06 8.33 -5.93
N LYS A 109 16.46 8.16 -4.67
CA LYS A 109 17.22 9.16 -3.93
C LYS A 109 18.63 9.38 -4.50
N SER A 110 19.36 8.30 -4.82
CA SER A 110 20.72 8.39 -5.35
C SER A 110 20.77 9.05 -6.73
N ALA A 111 19.79 8.80 -7.58
CA ALA A 111 19.67 9.42 -8.90
C ALA A 111 18.87 10.75 -8.87
N LYS A 112 18.48 11.23 -7.68
CA LYS A 112 17.70 12.46 -7.47
C LYS A 112 16.42 12.53 -8.31
N LEU A 113 15.78 11.37 -8.53
CA LEU A 113 14.62 11.29 -9.42
C LEU A 113 13.39 12.00 -8.85
N ASP A 114 13.36 12.23 -7.54
CA ASP A 114 12.31 12.94 -6.81
C ASP A 114 12.62 14.42 -6.59
N GLU A 115 13.78 14.92 -7.00
CA GLU A 115 14.16 16.35 -6.95
C GLU A 115 14.10 17.00 -8.34
N ILE A 116 14.34 16.20 -9.39
CA ILE A 116 14.31 16.68 -10.77
C ILE A 116 12.86 16.73 -11.26
N ALA A 117 12.44 17.84 -11.87
CA ALA A 117 11.16 17.91 -12.59
C ALA A 117 11.18 16.93 -13.76
N GLN A 118 10.59 15.73 -13.57
CA GLN A 118 10.64 14.63 -14.54
C GLN A 118 9.32 14.43 -15.27
N SER A 119 9.34 13.51 -16.24
CA SER A 119 8.18 13.09 -17.02
C SER A 119 7.04 12.54 -16.15
N ASN A 120 5.83 12.55 -16.69
CA ASN A 120 4.64 11.94 -16.08
C ASN A 120 4.83 10.45 -15.72
N ASP A 121 5.71 9.77 -16.46
CA ASP A 121 6.04 8.36 -16.27
C ASP A 121 6.85 8.13 -14.99
N THR A 122 7.86 8.99 -14.74
CA THR A 122 8.64 8.96 -13.50
C THR A 122 7.74 9.18 -12.30
N THR A 123 6.90 10.23 -12.33
CA THR A 123 5.97 10.53 -11.23
C THR A 123 5.07 9.35 -10.92
N THR A 124 4.59 8.66 -11.96
CA THR A 124 3.73 7.49 -11.82
C THR A 124 4.45 6.34 -11.10
N LEU A 125 5.72 6.08 -11.44
CA LEU A 125 6.52 5.04 -10.79
C LEU A 125 6.95 5.42 -9.37
N ILE A 126 7.28 6.69 -9.12
CA ILE A 126 7.56 7.18 -7.75
C ILE A 126 6.32 7.02 -6.87
N GLY A 127 5.13 7.35 -7.38
CA GLY A 127 3.87 7.12 -6.67
C GLY A 127 3.63 5.65 -6.35
N TRP A 128 3.99 4.74 -7.26
CA TRP A 128 3.91 3.30 -7.01
C TRP A 128 4.87 2.84 -5.91
N VAL A 129 6.12 3.32 -5.91
CA VAL A 129 7.09 3.03 -4.84
C VAL A 129 6.62 3.59 -3.50
N HIS A 130 6.11 4.83 -3.49
CA HIS A 130 5.57 5.46 -2.28
C HIS A 130 4.39 4.65 -1.71
N TYR A 131 3.46 4.22 -2.55
CA TYR A 131 2.36 3.35 -2.13
C TYR A 131 2.83 2.08 -1.43
N CYS A 132 3.77 1.36 -2.06
CA CYS A 132 4.31 0.15 -1.47
C CYS A 132 5.09 0.43 -0.18
N ASP A 133 5.86 1.53 -0.10
CA ASP A 133 6.55 1.92 1.13
C ASP A 133 5.59 2.12 2.31
N VAL A 134 4.53 2.92 2.12
CA VAL A 134 3.55 3.22 3.18
C VAL A 134 2.89 1.94 3.69
N LEU A 135 2.45 1.06 2.79
CA LEU A 135 1.79 -0.18 3.18
C LEU A 135 2.74 -1.20 3.78
N SER A 136 3.99 -1.23 3.33
CA SER A 136 5.04 -2.03 3.97
C SER A 136 5.22 -1.63 5.42
N ARG A 137 5.33 -0.32 5.69
CA ARG A 137 5.51 0.21 7.05
C ARG A 137 4.31 -0.07 7.94
N PHE A 138 3.09 0.17 7.44
CA PHE A 138 1.87 -0.19 8.16
C PHE A 138 1.89 -1.67 8.57
N SER A 139 2.18 -2.55 7.62
CA SER A 139 2.10 -3.99 7.81
C SER A 139 3.20 -4.51 8.75
N LEU A 140 4.44 -4.04 8.57
CA LEU A 140 5.58 -4.42 9.41
C LEU A 140 5.40 -3.99 10.86
N ARG A 141 4.85 -2.79 11.07
CA ARG A 141 4.57 -2.26 12.40
C ARG A 141 3.66 -3.19 13.22
N HIS A 142 2.62 -3.73 12.59
CA HIS A 142 1.68 -4.63 13.28
C HIS A 142 2.17 -6.08 13.28
N TRP A 143 2.89 -6.55 12.26
CA TRP A 143 3.33 -7.94 12.18
C TRP A 143 4.57 -8.27 13.02
N GLN A 144 5.62 -7.45 12.92
CA GLN A 144 6.90 -7.67 13.60
C GLN A 144 7.51 -6.32 14.01
N PRO A 145 6.98 -5.65 15.05
CA PRO A 145 7.46 -4.34 15.49
C PRO A 145 8.97 -4.35 15.79
N ASN A 146 9.47 -5.43 16.42
CA ASN A 146 10.89 -5.59 16.73
C ASN A 146 11.82 -5.59 15.50
N LEU A 147 11.32 -5.92 14.30
CA LEU A 147 12.15 -5.93 13.08
C LEU A 147 12.56 -4.51 12.65
N LEU A 148 11.74 -3.51 13.00
CA LEU A 148 11.97 -2.10 12.72
C LEU A 148 12.74 -1.40 13.86
N GLU A 149 12.56 -1.86 15.09
CA GLU A 149 13.11 -1.20 16.30
C GLU A 149 14.50 -1.72 16.72
N ASP A 150 14.91 -2.92 16.27
CA ASP A 150 16.21 -3.49 16.65
C ASP A 150 17.36 -2.78 15.92
N ALA A 151 18.24 -2.13 16.70
CA ALA A 151 19.41 -1.37 16.22
C ALA A 151 20.44 -2.24 15.46
N GLY A 152 20.30 -3.58 15.50
CA GLY A 152 21.09 -4.53 14.71
C GLY A 152 20.41 -5.06 13.45
N SER A 153 19.14 -4.72 13.20
CA SER A 153 18.38 -5.20 12.04
C SER A 153 18.85 -4.51 10.76
N THR A 154 19.48 -5.28 9.86
CA THR A 154 19.83 -4.81 8.50
C THR A 154 18.60 -4.33 7.72
N ILE A 155 17.42 -4.86 8.06
CA ILE A 155 16.14 -4.47 7.47
C ILE A 155 15.69 -3.11 8.03
N GLY A 156 15.75 -2.92 9.35
CA GLY A 156 15.37 -1.66 10.02
C GLY A 156 16.18 -0.45 9.52
N ALA A 157 17.51 -0.61 9.39
CA ALA A 157 18.39 0.44 8.85
C ALA A 157 18.13 0.78 7.37
N HIS A 158 17.43 -0.07 6.62
CA HIS A 158 17.06 0.17 5.22
C HIS A 158 15.60 0.62 5.05
N PHE A 159 14.85 0.75 6.14
CA PHE A 159 13.43 1.05 6.15
C PHE A 159 13.07 2.49 6.54
N GLU A 160 14.01 3.43 6.42
CA GLU A 160 13.71 4.86 6.58
C GLU A 160 12.51 5.28 5.70
N PRO A 161 11.52 6.01 6.22
CA PRO A 161 10.31 6.36 5.47
C PRO A 161 10.64 7.03 4.14
N PHE A 162 10.06 6.54 3.04
CA PHE A 162 10.24 7.20 1.74
C PHE A 162 9.30 8.40 1.65
N ARG A 163 9.87 9.59 1.78
CA ARG A 163 9.15 10.87 1.63
C ARG A 163 9.57 11.52 0.31
N PRO A 164 8.85 11.27 -0.80
CA PRO A 164 9.11 11.96 -2.06
C PRO A 164 8.79 13.45 -1.92
N ALA A 165 9.48 14.31 -2.67
CA ALA A 165 9.26 15.75 -2.58
C ALA A 165 7.80 16.11 -2.96
N PRO A 166 7.12 16.99 -2.19
CA PRO A 166 5.71 17.34 -2.41
C PRO A 166 5.42 17.91 -3.81
N ALA A 167 6.43 18.46 -4.48
CA ALA A 167 6.31 19.05 -5.81
C ALA A 167 5.93 18.04 -6.92
N HIS A 168 6.13 16.73 -6.70
CA HIS A 168 5.96 15.72 -7.74
C HIS A 168 4.68 14.88 -7.59
N LEU A 169 4.21 14.65 -6.35
CA LEU A 169 3.02 13.85 -6.07
C LEU A 169 1.89 14.74 -5.57
N ILE A 170 1.19 15.39 -6.51
CA ILE A 170 0.14 16.37 -6.22
C ILE A 170 -1.24 15.71 -6.34
N GLY A 171 -2.15 16.09 -5.44
CA GLY A 171 -3.56 15.79 -5.50
C GLY A 171 -4.04 14.81 -4.41
N PRO A 172 -5.36 14.65 -4.29
CA PRO A 172 -5.98 13.98 -3.14
C PRO A 172 -5.45 12.57 -2.83
N PRO A 173 -5.22 11.68 -3.81
CA PRO A 173 -4.66 10.36 -3.50
C PRO A 173 -3.26 10.45 -2.87
N HIS A 174 -2.39 11.31 -3.40
CA HIS A 174 -1.02 11.42 -2.89
C HIS A 174 -0.96 12.08 -1.52
N GLU A 175 -1.84 13.06 -1.27
CA GLU A 175 -1.99 13.71 0.03
C GLU A 175 -2.51 12.74 1.10
N VAL A 176 -3.54 11.94 0.79
CA VAL A 176 -4.05 10.91 1.70
C VAL A 176 -2.97 9.89 2.03
N LEU A 177 -2.21 9.45 1.02
CA LEU A 177 -1.13 8.47 1.22
C LEU A 177 0.02 9.03 2.05
N TYR A 178 0.38 10.29 1.82
CA TYR A 178 1.38 10.99 2.63
C TYR A 178 0.93 11.11 4.09
N LEU A 179 -0.34 11.46 4.33
CA LEU A 179 -0.86 11.52 5.69
C LEU A 179 -1.00 10.14 6.33
N LEU A 180 -1.33 9.09 5.58
CA LEU A 180 -1.28 7.72 6.08
C LEU A 180 0.14 7.34 6.51
N SER A 181 1.16 7.72 5.73
CA SER A 181 2.56 7.57 6.12
C SER A 181 2.86 8.24 7.46
N GLU A 182 2.44 9.51 7.64
CA GLU A 182 2.64 10.24 8.90
C GLU A 182 1.91 9.57 10.06
N VAL A 183 0.67 9.11 9.85
CA VAL A 183 -0.11 8.40 10.87
C VAL A 183 0.58 7.09 11.27
N CYS A 184 1.11 6.32 10.32
CA CYS A 184 1.87 5.10 10.60
C CYS A 184 3.10 5.37 11.49
N ASP A 185 3.79 6.49 11.28
CA ASP A 185 4.96 6.89 12.08
C ASP A 185 4.53 7.47 13.45
N ALA A 186 3.38 8.16 13.51
CA ALA A 186 2.89 8.85 14.70
C ALA A 186 2.22 7.92 15.73
N VAL A 187 1.48 6.89 15.30
CA VAL A 187 0.83 5.98 16.25
C VAL A 187 1.89 5.37 17.18
N VAL A 188 1.58 5.24 18.48
CA VAL A 188 2.44 4.57 19.47
C VAL A 188 1.59 3.67 20.34
N GLU A 189 2.20 2.66 20.96
CA GLU A 189 1.47 1.85 21.94
C GLU A 189 1.14 2.68 23.20
N PRO A 190 0.05 2.36 23.93
CA PRO A 190 -0.27 3.02 25.19
C PRO A 190 0.81 2.92 26.27
N SER A 191 1.71 1.93 26.16
CA SER A 191 2.87 1.73 27.01
C SER A 191 3.99 2.75 26.75
N ASP A 192 3.99 3.44 25.60
CA ASP A 192 5.00 4.42 25.20
C ASP A 192 4.83 5.72 26.01
N PRO A 193 5.89 6.26 26.65
CA PRO A 193 5.81 7.51 27.41
C PRO A 193 5.27 8.71 26.60
N ARG A 194 5.49 8.71 25.28
CA ARG A 194 5.01 9.77 24.37
C ARG A 194 3.49 9.81 24.27
N PHE A 195 2.82 8.68 24.53
CA PHE A 195 1.36 8.55 24.40
C PHE A 195 0.57 9.56 25.24
N HIS A 196 1.14 9.97 26.38
CA HIS A 196 0.51 10.92 27.31
C HIS A 196 0.99 12.37 27.16
N MET A 197 1.90 12.64 26.21
CA MET A 197 2.42 13.99 26.00
C MET A 197 1.38 14.88 25.28
N ASN A 198 1.28 16.15 25.68
CA ASN A 198 0.36 17.10 25.05
C ASN A 198 0.73 17.35 23.57
N ASP A 199 2.04 17.50 23.28
CA ASP A 199 2.55 17.70 21.92
C ASP A 199 2.17 16.53 20.99
N TYR A 200 2.19 15.31 21.53
CA TYR A 200 1.75 14.12 20.83
C TYR A 200 0.26 14.20 20.45
N GLN A 201 -0.61 14.52 21.42
CA GLN A 201 -2.04 14.65 21.17
C GLN A 201 -2.36 15.80 20.20
N GLN A 202 -1.63 16.92 20.28
CA GLN A 202 -1.78 18.03 19.34
C GLN A 202 -1.38 17.64 17.91
N TYR A 203 -0.29 16.87 17.76
CA TYR A 203 0.14 16.39 16.46
C TYR A 203 -0.88 15.43 15.83
N LEU A 204 -1.48 14.51 16.60
CA LEU A 204 -2.55 13.64 16.11
C LEU A 204 -3.78 14.44 15.64
N LYS A 205 -4.15 15.50 16.36
CA LYS A 205 -5.23 16.42 15.96
C LYS A 205 -4.90 17.17 14.68
N LEU A 206 -3.65 17.58 14.50
CA LEU A 206 -3.18 18.20 13.26
C LEU A 206 -3.30 17.23 12.07
N LEU A 207 -2.92 15.96 12.24
CA LEU A 207 -3.04 14.95 11.19
C LEU A 207 -4.52 14.70 10.82
N GLU A 208 -5.39 14.56 11.81
CA GLU A 208 -6.84 14.44 11.58
C GLU A 208 -7.39 15.63 10.81
N TRP A 209 -7.06 16.86 11.24
CA TRP A 209 -7.53 18.07 10.59
C TRP A 209 -7.03 18.15 9.14
N LYS A 210 -5.76 17.80 8.88
CA LYS A 210 -5.21 17.74 7.51
C LYS A 210 -5.97 16.73 6.66
N LEU A 211 -6.21 15.52 7.18
CA LEU A 211 -6.94 14.46 6.48
C LEU A 211 -8.34 14.92 6.10
N ARG A 212 -9.09 15.54 7.03
CA ARG A 212 -10.46 16.02 6.80
C ARG A 212 -10.56 17.16 5.77
N ARG A 213 -9.48 17.91 5.56
CA ARG A 213 -9.46 19.06 4.64
C ARG A 213 -9.11 18.71 3.20
N ILE A 214 -8.72 17.46 2.93
CA ILE A 214 -8.44 17.02 1.56
C ILE A 214 -9.75 17.05 0.77
N ASP A 215 -9.79 17.91 -0.25
CA ASP A 215 -10.92 18.00 -1.17
C ASP A 215 -10.75 16.98 -2.29
N ILE A 216 -11.50 15.89 -2.21
CA ILE A 216 -11.45 14.79 -3.18
C ILE A 216 -12.15 15.19 -4.49
N SER A 217 -13.12 16.12 -4.42
CA SER A 217 -13.98 16.49 -5.56
C SER A 217 -13.37 17.55 -6.50
N ALA A 218 -12.35 18.27 -6.05
CA ALA A 218 -11.76 19.41 -6.77
C ALA A 218 -10.83 19.05 -7.95
N ASN A 219 -10.69 17.77 -8.32
CA ASN A 219 -9.73 17.36 -9.34
C ASN A 219 -10.30 17.53 -10.77
N GLU A 220 -10.40 18.78 -11.23
CA GLU A 220 -11.02 19.19 -12.50
C GLU A 220 -10.27 18.71 -13.78
N ASN A 221 -9.05 18.18 -13.65
CA ASN A 221 -8.15 17.95 -14.79
C ASN A 221 -8.21 16.53 -15.41
N ASN A 222 -9.21 15.70 -15.11
CA ASN A 222 -9.26 14.31 -15.58
C ASN A 222 -10.17 14.11 -16.80
N THR A 223 -9.62 13.54 -17.88
CA THR A 223 -10.31 13.09 -19.12
C THR A 223 -11.20 11.85 -18.94
N LEU A 224 -11.44 11.42 -17.70
CA LEU A 224 -12.21 10.23 -17.36
C LEU A 224 -13.72 10.45 -17.58
N THR A 225 -14.48 9.38 -17.83
CA THR A 225 -15.95 9.44 -17.80
C THR A 225 -16.45 9.74 -16.38
N GLU A 226 -17.63 10.33 -16.23
CA GLU A 226 -18.20 10.66 -14.90
C GLU A 226 -18.28 9.44 -13.97
N ALA A 227 -18.65 8.28 -14.50
CA ALA A 227 -18.71 7.03 -13.74
C ALA A 227 -17.32 6.56 -13.27
N SER A 228 -16.30 6.65 -14.12
CA SER A 228 -14.92 6.30 -13.76
C SER A 228 -14.32 7.28 -12.74
N ARG A 229 -14.67 8.57 -12.83
CA ARG A 229 -14.29 9.58 -11.83
C ARG A 229 -14.94 9.29 -10.49
N SER A 230 -16.25 9.07 -10.47
CA SER A 230 -16.98 8.74 -9.24
C SER A 230 -16.43 7.51 -8.54
N ASN A 231 -16.05 6.46 -9.29
CA ASN A 231 -15.37 5.31 -8.73
C ASN A 231 -13.97 5.67 -8.18
N SER A 232 -13.15 6.41 -8.93
CA SER A 232 -11.82 6.87 -8.47
C SER A 232 -11.90 7.69 -7.18
N ASP A 233 -12.86 8.62 -7.10
CA ASP A 233 -13.03 9.49 -5.94
C ASP A 233 -13.49 8.71 -4.72
N GLY A 234 -14.42 7.76 -4.90
CA GLY A 234 -14.84 6.85 -3.83
C GLY A 234 -13.68 6.03 -3.26
N ILE A 235 -12.69 5.67 -4.08
CA ILE A 235 -11.49 4.93 -3.65
C ILE A 235 -10.60 5.81 -2.78
N VAL A 236 -10.34 7.04 -3.22
CA VAL A 236 -9.56 8.01 -2.45
C VAL A 236 -10.25 8.29 -1.12
N GLU A 237 -11.58 8.44 -1.14
CA GLU A 237 -12.39 8.64 0.05
C GLU A 237 -12.30 7.43 1.00
N LEU A 238 -12.33 6.20 0.49
CA LEU A 238 -12.13 5.00 1.32
C LEU A 238 -10.75 4.98 2.01
N TYR A 239 -9.68 5.37 1.32
CA TYR A 239 -8.37 5.50 1.96
C TYR A 239 -8.34 6.62 3.00
N GLN A 240 -9.00 7.75 2.74
CA GLN A 240 -9.11 8.85 3.69
C GLN A 240 -9.86 8.40 4.94
N LEU A 241 -11.04 7.78 4.78
CA LEU A 241 -11.86 7.27 5.87
C LEU A 241 -11.16 6.17 6.66
N ALA A 242 -10.52 5.21 5.99
CA ALA A 242 -9.73 4.18 6.65
C ALA A 242 -8.57 4.79 7.46
N THR A 243 -7.88 5.80 6.93
CA THR A 243 -6.79 6.47 7.65
C THR A 243 -7.31 7.25 8.86
N LEU A 244 -8.44 7.95 8.74
CA LEU A 244 -9.09 8.66 9.85
C LEU A 244 -9.56 7.71 10.96
N ILE A 245 -10.20 6.59 10.58
CA ILE A 245 -10.64 5.55 11.50
C ILE A 245 -9.44 4.91 12.21
N TYR A 246 -8.41 4.54 11.45
CA TYR A 246 -7.18 3.96 12.02
C TYR A 246 -6.52 4.94 13.00
N LEU A 247 -6.34 6.21 12.61
CA LEU A 247 -5.80 7.26 13.48
C LEU A 247 -6.60 7.36 14.77
N LYS A 248 -7.93 7.46 14.70
CA LYS A 248 -8.78 7.59 15.89
C LYS A 248 -8.76 6.35 16.78
N ARG A 249 -8.83 5.16 16.20
CA ARG A 249 -8.79 3.90 16.95
C ARG A 249 -7.44 3.61 17.60
N ALA A 250 -6.36 4.10 17.00
CA ALA A 250 -5.00 3.93 17.50
C ALA A 250 -4.53 5.04 18.46
N SER A 251 -5.32 6.11 18.63
CA SER A 251 -5.01 7.25 19.50
C SER A 251 -5.51 7.05 20.93
N PRO A 252 -5.03 7.84 21.92
CA PRO A 252 -5.57 7.84 23.28
C PRO A 252 -7.07 8.05 23.33
N ASP A 253 -7.75 7.28 24.18
CA ASP A 253 -9.19 7.34 24.33
C ASP A 253 -9.64 8.69 24.88
N ASN A 254 -10.23 9.50 24.00
CA ASN A 254 -11.03 10.65 24.39
C ASN A 254 -12.48 10.41 23.98
N PRO A 255 -13.38 10.03 24.92
CA PRO A 255 -14.78 9.76 24.64
C PRO A 255 -15.51 10.93 23.96
N LYS A 256 -15.08 12.18 24.22
CA LYS A 256 -15.66 13.38 23.61
C LYS A 256 -15.28 13.55 22.14
N GLU A 257 -14.20 12.92 21.68
CA GLU A 257 -13.67 13.04 20.32
C GLU A 257 -14.08 11.85 19.42
N ARG A 258 -14.82 10.86 19.94
CA ARG A 258 -15.37 9.73 19.16
C ARG A 258 -16.64 10.10 18.36
N SER A 259 -17.11 11.34 18.41
CA SER A 259 -18.39 11.77 17.82
C SER A 259 -18.49 11.57 16.31
N HIS A 260 -17.38 11.70 15.58
CA HIS A 260 -17.36 11.58 14.12
C HIS A 260 -17.16 10.14 13.62
N LEU A 261 -16.77 9.21 14.49
CA LEU A 261 -16.41 7.86 14.10
C LEU A 261 -17.59 7.09 13.46
N PRO A 262 -18.82 7.14 14.01
CA PRO A 262 -19.98 6.50 13.37
C PRO A 262 -20.25 7.06 11.97
N GLU A 263 -20.17 8.38 11.80
CA GLU A 263 -20.40 9.05 10.50
C GLU A 263 -19.42 8.57 9.43
N TRP A 264 -18.13 8.43 9.79
CA TRP A 264 -17.10 7.94 8.87
C TRP A 264 -17.29 6.46 8.51
N ILE A 265 -17.68 5.64 9.49
CA ILE A 265 -17.97 4.22 9.27
C ILE A 265 -19.17 4.08 8.34
N ASP A 266 -20.28 4.76 8.62
CA ASP A 266 -21.49 4.70 7.80
C ASP A 266 -21.21 5.14 6.36
N ARG A 267 -20.47 6.24 6.18
CA ARG A 267 -20.05 6.72 4.85
C ARG A 267 -19.18 5.69 4.13
N ALA A 268 -18.23 5.05 4.82
CA ALA A 268 -17.39 4.03 4.23
C ALA A 268 -18.21 2.82 3.74
N PHE A 269 -19.17 2.33 4.55
CA PHE A 269 -20.04 1.23 4.16
C PHE A 269 -20.99 1.59 3.00
N GLN A 270 -21.43 2.84 2.89
CA GLN A 270 -22.16 3.33 1.72
C GLN A 270 -21.31 3.25 0.45
N ILE A 271 -20.02 3.60 0.50
CA ILE A 271 -19.15 3.50 -0.69
C ILE A 271 -18.88 2.02 -1.02
N LEU A 272 -18.54 1.21 -0.02
CA LEU A 272 -18.22 -0.21 -0.17
C LEU A 272 -19.37 -1.01 -0.81
N SER A 273 -20.63 -0.68 -0.51
CA SER A 273 -21.80 -1.38 -1.06
C SER A 273 -22.00 -1.14 -2.57
N HIS A 274 -21.47 -0.04 -3.11
CA HIS A 274 -21.58 0.30 -4.53
C HIS A 274 -20.35 -0.08 -5.37
N LEU A 275 -19.22 -0.41 -4.73
CA LEU A 275 -18.01 -0.81 -5.43
C LEU A 275 -18.17 -2.17 -6.10
N GLU A 276 -17.73 -2.31 -7.35
CA GLU A 276 -17.77 -3.57 -8.12
C GLU A 276 -16.71 -4.59 -7.65
N ASN A 277 -15.51 -4.11 -7.33
CA ASN A 277 -14.38 -4.90 -6.88
C ASN A 277 -13.48 -4.08 -5.92
N CYS A 278 -12.62 -4.77 -5.18
CA CYS A 278 -11.69 -4.14 -4.23
C CYS A 278 -10.25 -4.58 -4.51
N GLN A 279 -9.43 -3.66 -4.99
CA GLN A 279 -7.99 -3.88 -5.21
C GLN A 279 -7.13 -3.29 -4.09
N TRP A 280 -7.72 -2.90 -2.96
CA TRP A 280 -7.04 -2.12 -1.93
C TRP A 280 -7.18 -2.84 -0.59
N PRO A 281 -6.21 -3.73 -0.25
CA PRO A 281 -6.25 -4.51 0.97
C PRO A 281 -6.30 -3.66 2.24
N PHE A 282 -5.62 -2.50 2.26
CA PHE A 282 -5.56 -1.63 3.44
C PHE A 282 -6.94 -1.07 3.84
N PRO A 283 -7.68 -0.32 2.99
CA PRO A 283 -9.01 0.16 3.36
C PRO A 283 -9.96 -0.99 3.68
N LEU A 284 -9.89 -2.09 2.92
CA LEU A 284 -10.72 -3.26 3.17
C LEU A 284 -10.47 -3.87 4.55
N LEU A 285 -9.21 -3.99 4.97
CA LEU A 285 -8.85 -4.48 6.30
C LEU A 285 -9.43 -3.56 7.37
N ILE A 286 -9.08 -2.27 7.36
CA ILE A 286 -9.47 -1.32 8.42
C ILE A 286 -10.99 -1.21 8.52
N LEU A 287 -11.68 -0.99 7.39
CA LEU A 287 -13.13 -0.81 7.37
C LEU A 287 -13.87 -2.11 7.66
N GLY A 288 -13.34 -3.24 7.18
CA GLY A 288 -13.86 -4.56 7.51
C GLY A 288 -13.81 -4.84 9.01
N CYS A 289 -12.76 -4.40 9.71
CA CYS A 289 -12.65 -4.51 11.17
C CYS A 289 -13.70 -3.71 11.94
N GLU A 290 -14.29 -2.69 11.32
CA GLU A 290 -15.35 -1.86 11.90
C GLU A 290 -16.77 -2.42 11.67
N ALA A 291 -16.94 -3.53 10.94
CA ALA A 291 -18.25 -4.15 10.81
C ALA A 291 -18.78 -4.66 12.17
N ARG A 292 -19.92 -4.14 12.60
CA ARG A 292 -20.60 -4.49 13.88
C ARG A 292 -21.96 -5.15 13.68
N THR A 293 -22.57 -5.02 12.50
CA THR A 293 -23.85 -5.65 12.16
C THR A 293 -23.67 -6.73 11.10
N ASP A 294 -24.63 -7.65 11.01
CA ASP A 294 -24.63 -8.69 9.98
C ASP A 294 -24.74 -8.10 8.56
N ASP A 295 -25.45 -6.99 8.39
CA ASP A 295 -25.52 -6.26 7.12
C ASP A 295 -24.14 -5.74 6.70
N GLN A 296 -23.41 -5.10 7.61
CA GLN A 296 -22.05 -4.61 7.35
C GLN A 296 -21.09 -5.77 7.04
N ARG A 297 -21.16 -6.87 7.81
CA ARG A 297 -20.36 -8.08 7.55
C ARG A 297 -20.67 -8.67 6.18
N THR A 298 -21.94 -8.67 5.77
CA THR A 298 -22.39 -9.14 4.46
C THR A 298 -21.82 -8.30 3.33
N ILE A 299 -21.82 -6.96 3.45
CA ILE A 299 -21.21 -6.05 2.46
C ILE A 299 -19.74 -6.41 2.22
N ILE A 300 -18.96 -6.62 3.31
CA ILE A 300 -17.54 -6.96 3.21
C ILE A 300 -17.32 -8.33 2.54
N LEU A 301 -18.06 -9.35 2.98
CA LEU A 301 -17.92 -10.70 2.44
C LEU A 301 -18.35 -10.79 0.98
N ASP A 302 -19.41 -10.07 0.59
CA ASP A 302 -19.87 -9.98 -0.79
C ASP A 302 -18.84 -9.28 -1.68
N LEU A 303 -18.30 -8.13 -1.25
CA LEU A 303 -17.25 -7.41 -1.99
C LEU A 303 -15.99 -8.27 -2.20
N ILE A 304 -15.56 -8.99 -1.17
CA ILE A 304 -14.46 -9.96 -1.28
C ILE A 304 -14.80 -11.05 -2.30
N SER A 305 -15.99 -11.64 -2.19
CA SER A 305 -16.43 -12.73 -3.09
C SER A 305 -16.53 -12.28 -4.54
N ARG A 306 -17.03 -11.06 -4.80
CA ARG A 306 -17.09 -10.48 -6.16
C ARG A 306 -15.70 -10.21 -6.72
N THR A 307 -14.78 -9.70 -5.89
CA THR A 307 -13.40 -9.46 -6.29
C THR A 307 -12.67 -10.75 -6.67
N GLU A 308 -12.83 -11.81 -5.86
CA GLU A 308 -12.14 -13.10 -6.08
C GLU A 308 -12.66 -13.89 -7.30
N ARG A 309 -13.80 -13.50 -7.89
CA ARG A 309 -14.28 -14.08 -9.17
C ARG A 309 -13.42 -13.65 -10.35
N SER A 310 -12.72 -12.53 -10.25
CA SER A 310 -11.85 -12.03 -11.31
C SER A 310 -10.47 -12.68 -11.24
N ILE A 311 -10.01 -13.24 -12.36
CA ILE A 311 -8.65 -13.77 -12.49
C ILE A 311 -7.57 -12.69 -12.48
N TYR A 312 -7.96 -11.43 -12.68
CA TYR A 312 -7.06 -10.29 -12.73
C TYR A 312 -6.69 -9.74 -11.35
N PHE A 313 -7.47 -10.10 -10.33
CA PHE A 313 -7.25 -9.60 -8.98
C PHE A 313 -6.59 -10.63 -8.10
N ARG A 314 -5.88 -10.12 -7.12
CA ARG A 314 -5.28 -10.93 -6.08
C ARG A 314 -6.39 -11.59 -5.24
N LYS A 315 -6.12 -12.82 -4.82
CA LYS A 315 -6.95 -13.48 -3.80
C LYS A 315 -6.89 -12.71 -2.48
N LEU A 316 -8.04 -12.44 -1.89
CA LEU A 316 -8.19 -11.69 -0.65
C LEU A 316 -8.38 -12.62 0.57
N GLY A 317 -8.26 -13.94 0.40
CA GLY A 317 -8.40 -14.93 1.46
C GLY A 317 -7.63 -14.63 2.75
N SER A 318 -6.41 -14.08 2.68
CA SER A 318 -5.66 -13.66 3.87
C SER A 318 -6.35 -12.52 4.61
N ILE A 319 -6.77 -11.48 3.88
CA ILE A 319 -7.47 -10.31 4.43
C ILE A 319 -8.82 -10.71 5.01
N LYS A 320 -9.58 -11.55 4.30
CA LYS A 320 -10.83 -12.15 4.79
C LYS A 320 -10.63 -12.85 6.13
N THR A 321 -9.59 -13.68 6.23
CA THR A 321 -9.28 -14.42 7.45
C THR A 321 -8.94 -13.48 8.60
N MET A 322 -8.15 -12.43 8.35
CA MET A 322 -7.80 -11.42 9.35
C MET A 322 -9.04 -10.69 9.88
N ILE A 323 -9.90 -10.21 8.98
CA ILE A 323 -11.15 -9.50 9.32
C ILE A 323 -12.06 -10.42 10.16
N GLN A 324 -12.28 -11.66 9.71
CA GLN A 324 -13.14 -12.61 10.43
C GLN A 324 -12.61 -12.93 11.83
N ARG A 325 -11.29 -13.03 12.01
CA ARG A 325 -10.69 -13.22 13.35
C ARG A 325 -10.98 -12.04 14.27
N ILE A 326 -10.95 -10.82 13.75
CA ILE A 326 -11.29 -9.62 14.52
C ILE A 326 -12.77 -9.61 14.90
N TRP A 327 -13.66 -10.03 13.99
CA TRP A 327 -15.09 -10.18 14.31
C TRP A 327 -15.30 -11.19 15.44
N VAL A 328 -14.68 -12.37 15.35
CA VAL A 328 -14.76 -13.40 16.40
C VAL A 328 -14.24 -12.86 17.74
N GLN A 329 -13.11 -12.15 17.74
CA GLN A 329 -12.57 -11.54 18.97
C GLN A 329 -13.53 -10.51 19.56
N ASN A 330 -14.10 -9.62 18.74
CA ASN A 330 -15.06 -8.61 19.20
C ASN A 330 -16.37 -9.22 19.73
N ASP A 331 -16.80 -10.36 19.18
CA ASP A 331 -18.02 -11.05 19.62
C ASP A 331 -17.80 -11.82 20.94
N LEU A 332 -16.58 -12.27 21.21
CA LEU A 332 -16.24 -13.08 22.39
C LEU A 332 -15.78 -12.26 23.61
N ILE A 333 -15.13 -11.11 23.40
CA ILE A 333 -14.44 -10.37 24.46
C ILE A 333 -15.31 -9.20 24.95
N LYS A 334 -15.55 -9.11 26.26
CA LYS A 334 -16.26 -7.98 26.90
C LYS A 334 -15.38 -6.74 27.13
N GLU A 335 -14.06 -6.90 27.24
CA GLU A 335 -13.09 -5.81 27.42
C GLU A 335 -12.54 -5.31 26.07
N GLU A 336 -12.52 -4.00 25.86
CA GLU A 336 -12.04 -3.39 24.61
C GLU A 336 -10.50 -3.40 24.59
N PHE A 337 -9.87 -4.41 23.97
CA PHE A 337 -8.42 -4.37 23.71
C PHE A 337 -8.04 -3.15 22.86
N ASN A 338 -6.84 -2.61 23.09
CA ASN A 338 -6.28 -1.55 22.25
C ASN A 338 -6.24 -1.99 20.77
N TYR A 339 -6.65 -1.10 19.87
CA TYR A 339 -6.78 -1.41 18.44
C TYR A 339 -5.47 -1.82 17.76
N VAL A 340 -4.36 -1.15 18.11
CA VAL A 340 -3.01 -1.47 17.60
C VAL A 340 -2.63 -2.89 18.02
N HIS A 341 -2.89 -3.24 19.28
CA HIS A 341 -2.62 -4.58 19.78
C HIS A 341 -3.48 -5.65 19.07
N LYS A 342 -4.78 -5.40 18.86
CA LYS A 342 -5.66 -6.32 18.11
C LYS A 342 -5.14 -6.57 16.69
N LEU A 343 -4.78 -5.51 15.97
CA LEU A 343 -4.18 -5.63 14.64
C LEU A 343 -2.87 -6.43 14.71
N GLY A 344 -2.01 -6.15 15.69
CA GLY A 344 -0.75 -6.86 15.83
C GLY A 344 -0.91 -8.37 16.03
N VAL A 345 -1.82 -8.78 16.92
CA VAL A 345 -2.15 -10.19 17.15
C VAL A 345 -2.69 -10.87 15.89
N VAL A 346 -3.56 -10.19 15.15
CA VAL A 346 -4.21 -10.77 13.97
C VAL A 346 -3.23 -10.91 12.81
N LEU A 347 -2.40 -9.89 12.56
CA LEU A 347 -1.36 -9.98 11.53
C LEU A 347 -0.30 -11.02 11.89
N SER A 348 0.12 -11.10 13.15
CA SER A 348 1.12 -12.08 13.63
C SER A 348 0.59 -13.53 13.57
N SER A 349 -0.65 -13.75 13.99
CA SER A 349 -1.26 -15.08 14.02
C SER A 349 -1.65 -15.61 12.64
N ALA A 350 -1.71 -14.76 11.61
CA ALA A 350 -2.15 -15.19 10.29
C ALA A 350 -1.17 -16.16 9.62
N ASN A 351 0.10 -16.28 10.06
CA ASN A 351 1.16 -17.04 9.37
C ASN A 351 1.28 -16.67 7.87
N MET A 352 0.67 -15.56 7.47
CA MET A 352 0.43 -15.15 6.10
C MET A 352 1.10 -13.79 5.89
N SER A 353 2.25 -13.86 5.22
CA SER A 353 3.03 -12.82 4.56
C SER A 353 2.47 -11.39 4.59
N ILE A 354 3.20 -10.47 5.24
CA ILE A 354 3.13 -8.98 5.11
C ILE A 354 2.71 -8.51 3.70
N PRO A 355 3.19 -9.11 2.59
CA PRO A 355 2.71 -8.86 1.25
C PRO A 355 1.20 -8.73 1.09
N ALA A 356 0.37 -9.42 1.90
CA ALA A 356 -1.09 -9.44 1.79
C ALA A 356 -1.74 -8.05 1.78
N LEU A 357 -1.08 -7.07 2.41
CA LEU A 357 -1.58 -5.71 2.52
C LEU A 357 -1.08 -4.78 1.42
N MET A 358 -0.07 -5.19 0.63
CA MET A 358 0.40 -4.49 -0.57
C MET A 358 -0.34 -4.93 -1.82
#